data_AF-A0A0F8CXW7-F1
#
_entry.id   AF-A0A0F8CXW7-F1
#
_cell.length_a   1.000
_cell.length_b   1.000
_cell.length_c   1.000
_cell.angle_alpha   90.00
_cell.angle_beta   90.00
_cell.angle_gamma   90.00
#
_symmetry.space_group_name_H-M   'P 1'
#
loop_
_entity.id
_entity.type
_entity.pdbx_description
1 polymer ?
#
loop_
_entity_poly.entity_id
_entity_poly.type
_entity_poly.pdbx_seq_one_letter_code
_entity_poly.pdbx_strand_id
1 'polypeptide(L)'
;AHGTLQDITDSKIVSEEEKGLFRSALDINWKTHIDIQAAFQRHCHAGISKTINMPVDAGKEDIGKALIYAWKQGLKGLTIYRTGSRQHVVLNLKKR
;
A
#
# COMPACT_ATOMS: atom_id res chain seq x y z
N ALA A 1 -18.17 3.90 -3.39
CA ALA A 1 -16.86 4.21 -3.98
C ALA A 1 -15.78 3.85 -2.96
N HIS A 2 -14.88 2.93 -3.28
CA HIS A 2 -13.88 2.35 -2.36
C HIS A 2 -12.70 3.30 -2.05
N GLY A 3 -12.90 4.61 -2.15
CA GLY A 3 -11.80 5.60 -2.05
C GLY A 3 -10.78 5.47 -3.18
N THR A 4 -11.17 4.84 -4.30
CA THR A 4 -10.34 4.62 -5.48
C THR A 4 -11.08 5.03 -6.75
N LEU A 5 -10.35 5.52 -7.75
CA LEU A 5 -10.86 5.77 -9.10
C LEU A 5 -10.81 4.53 -10.00
N GLN A 6 -10.11 3.47 -9.58
CA GLN A 6 -9.90 2.29 -10.43
C GLN A 6 -11.21 1.56 -10.78
N ASP A 7 -12.22 1.66 -9.92
CA ASP A 7 -13.53 1.00 -10.11
C ASP A 7 -14.47 1.76 -11.08
N ILE A 8 -14.11 2.97 -11.54
CA ILE A 8 -14.98 3.79 -12.40
C ILE A 8 -14.87 3.29 -13.84
N THR A 9 -15.94 2.75 -14.40
CA THR A 9 -15.93 2.19 -15.77
C THR A 9 -16.25 3.22 -16.85
N ASP A 10 -16.88 4.34 -16.50
CA ASP A 10 -17.25 5.38 -17.48
C ASP A 10 -16.05 6.29 -17.78
N SER A 11 -15.48 6.10 -18.97
CA SER A 11 -14.31 6.84 -19.46
C SER A 11 -14.61 8.31 -19.77
N LYS A 12 -15.88 8.73 -19.82
CA LYS A 12 -16.25 10.15 -19.92
C LYS A 12 -16.14 10.89 -18.59
N ILE A 13 -16.15 10.15 -17.48
CA ILE A 13 -16.04 10.71 -16.12
C ILE A 13 -14.58 10.67 -15.65
N VAL A 14 -13.89 9.55 -15.85
CA VAL A 14 -12.46 9.39 -15.50
C VAL A 14 -11.75 8.64 -16.62
N SER A 15 -10.76 9.29 -17.22
CA SER A 15 -9.89 8.70 -18.23
C SER A 15 -8.92 7.67 -17.63
N GLU A 16 -8.35 6.80 -18.46
CA GLU A 16 -7.34 5.83 -18.02
C GLU A 16 -6.04 6.50 -17.54
N GLU A 17 -5.70 7.67 -18.09
CA GLU A 17 -4.57 8.47 -17.61
C GLU A 17 -4.80 8.96 -16.18
N GLU A 18 -6.00 9.50 -15.90
CA GLU A 18 -6.38 9.94 -14.56
C GLU A 18 -6.40 8.77 -13.57
N LYS A 19 -6.89 7.59 -13.96
CA LYS A 19 -6.77 6.38 -13.12
C LYS A 19 -5.32 6.03 -12.83
N GLY A 20 -4.43 6.18 -13.83
CA GLY A 20 -2.99 5.98 -13.66
C GLY A 20 -2.37 6.94 -12.66
N LEU A 21 -2.75 8.23 -12.74
CA LEU A 21 -2.22 9.30 -11.90
C LEU A 21 -2.76 9.26 -10.47
N PHE A 22 -4.05 9.00 -10.28
CA PHE A 22 -4.75 9.09 -9.00
C PHE A 22 -4.93 7.73 -8.32
N ARG A 23 -3.83 6.96 -8.21
CA ARG A 23 -3.82 5.73 -7.40
C ARG A 23 -3.73 6.06 -5.92
N SER A 24 -4.64 5.48 -5.14
CA SER A 24 -4.62 5.47 -3.69
C SER A 24 -3.59 4.45 -3.16
N ALA A 25 -3.36 4.45 -1.86
CA ALA A 25 -2.45 3.49 -1.24
C ALA A 25 -2.90 2.03 -1.36
N LEU A 26 -4.21 1.75 -1.50
CA LEU A 26 -4.71 0.38 -1.66
C LEU A 26 -4.64 -0.09 -3.12
N ASP A 27 -4.48 0.82 -4.07
CA ASP A 27 -4.29 0.50 -5.49
C ASP A 27 -2.83 0.10 -5.81
N ILE A 28 -1.93 0.24 -4.84
CA ILE A 28 -0.49 0.01 -5.00
C ILE A 28 -0.11 -1.31 -4.34
N ASN A 29 0.59 -2.17 -5.08
CA ASN A 29 1.07 -3.44 -4.57
C ASN A 29 2.05 -3.25 -3.39
N TRP A 30 2.00 -4.14 -2.40
CA TRP A 30 2.88 -4.11 -1.22
C TRP A 30 4.38 -4.08 -1.59
N LYS A 31 4.76 -4.73 -2.70
CA LYS A 31 6.14 -4.76 -3.19
C LYS A 31 6.58 -3.37 -3.65
N THR A 32 5.72 -2.66 -4.38
CA THR A 32 5.99 -1.28 -4.82
C THR A 32 6.10 -0.33 -3.63
N HIS A 33 5.32 -0.54 -2.56
CA HIS A 33 5.49 0.21 -1.31
C HIS A 33 6.86 -0.03 -0.65
N ILE A 34 7.39 -1.25 -0.70
CA ILE A 34 8.73 -1.57 -0.20
C ILE A 34 9.80 -0.97 -1.11
N ASP A 35 9.63 -1.06 -2.43
CA ASP A 35 10.59 -0.54 -3.42
C ASP A 35 10.80 0.96 -3.23
N ILE A 36 9.73 1.73 -3.03
CA ILE A 36 9.87 3.16 -2.77
C ILE A 36 10.52 3.43 -1.41
N GLN A 37 10.18 2.68 -0.35
CA GLN A 37 10.84 2.85 0.95
C GLN A 37 12.34 2.54 0.84
N ALA A 38 12.73 1.50 0.09
CA ALA A 38 14.12 1.14 -0.16
C ALA A 38 14.86 2.21 -0.95
N ALA A 39 14.19 2.84 -1.92
CA ALA A 39 14.76 3.96 -2.67
C ALA A 39 15.17 5.12 -1.76
N PHE A 40 14.32 5.49 -0.80
CA PHE A 40 14.65 6.52 0.19
C PHE A 40 15.66 6.04 1.24
N GLN A 41 15.58 4.78 1.68
CA GLN A 41 16.43 4.25 2.75
C GLN A 41 17.92 4.29 2.39
N ARG A 42 18.28 4.15 1.10
CA ARG A 42 19.67 4.28 0.61
C ARG A 42 20.33 5.62 0.94
N HIS A 43 19.52 6.66 1.14
CA HIS A 43 19.99 8.01 1.42
C HIS A 43 19.59 8.49 2.83
N CYS A 44 19.14 7.58 3.70
CA CYS A 44 18.71 7.90 5.06
C CYS A 44 19.47 7.07 6.11
N HIS A 45 20.16 7.76 7.02
CA HIS A 45 20.85 7.10 8.13
C HIS A 45 19.86 6.52 9.17
N ALA A 46 18.76 7.19 9.44
CA ALA A 46 17.73 6.69 10.35
C ALA A 46 16.81 5.66 9.65
N GLY A 47 15.92 5.05 10.43
CA GLY A 47 14.79 4.29 9.88
C GLY A 47 13.71 5.21 9.30
N ILE A 48 12.95 4.72 8.33
CA ILE A 48 11.86 5.46 7.68
C ILE A 48 10.52 4.96 8.21
N SER A 49 9.67 5.89 8.68
CA SER A 49 8.28 5.58 9.01
C SER A 49 7.44 5.51 7.73
N LYS A 50 7.17 4.29 7.25
CA LYS A 50 6.31 4.04 6.10
C LYS A 50 5.45 2.81 6.33
N THR A 51 4.14 2.97 6.16
CA THR A 51 3.19 1.86 6.20
C THR A 51 3.13 1.15 4.85
N ILE A 52 3.29 -0.17 4.83
CA ILE A 52 3.01 -1.05 3.70
C ILE A 52 1.55 -1.49 3.82
N ASN A 53 0.68 -0.89 3.01
CA ASN A 53 -0.73 -1.27 3.00
C ASN A 53 -0.90 -2.56 2.23
N MET A 54 -1.70 -3.47 2.79
CA MET A 54 -2.04 -4.76 2.19
C MET A 54 -3.55 -4.94 2.13
N PRO A 55 -4.08 -5.63 1.10
CA PRO A 55 -5.50 -5.88 0.97
C PRO A 55 -5.98 -6.88 2.05
N VAL A 56 -7.31 -6.97 2.22
CA VAL A 56 -7.92 -7.77 3.30
C VAL A 56 -7.65 -9.27 3.19
N ASP A 57 -7.47 -9.76 1.97
CA ASP A 57 -7.19 -11.14 1.61
C ASP A 57 -5.70 -11.52 1.74
N ALA A 58 -4.80 -10.56 1.98
CA ALA A 58 -3.38 -10.83 2.19
C ALA A 58 -3.19 -11.79 3.39
N GLY A 59 -2.54 -12.92 3.12
CA GLY A 59 -2.34 -14.00 4.07
C GLY A 59 -1.03 -13.87 4.87
N LYS A 60 -0.81 -14.82 5.79
CA LYS A 60 0.46 -14.94 6.51
C LYS A 60 1.64 -15.14 5.56
N GLU A 61 1.44 -15.86 4.47
CA GLU A 61 2.48 -16.10 3.47
C GLU A 61 2.89 -14.81 2.76
N ASP A 62 1.94 -13.95 2.38
CA ASP A 62 2.24 -12.66 1.75
C ASP A 62 2.99 -11.73 2.70
N ILE A 63 2.60 -11.71 3.98
CA ILE A 63 3.31 -10.97 5.02
C ILE A 63 4.75 -11.49 5.17
N GLY A 64 4.94 -12.82 5.18
CA GLY A 64 6.26 -13.45 5.21
C GLY A 64 7.13 -13.05 4.01
N LYS A 65 6.56 -13.10 2.80
CA LYS A 65 7.24 -12.66 1.57
C LYS A 65 7.63 -11.18 1.65
N ALA A 66 6.77 -10.32 2.17
CA ALA A 66 7.06 -8.90 2.34
C ALA A 66 8.18 -8.63 3.33
N LEU A 67 8.21 -9.33 4.46
CA LEU A 67 9.28 -9.22 5.46
C LEU A 67 10.63 -9.66 4.88
N ILE A 68 10.69 -10.82 4.22
CA ILE A 68 11.92 -11.31 3.58
C ILE A 68 12.37 -10.39 2.45
N TYR A 69 11.43 -9.87 1.66
CA TYR A 69 11.75 -8.92 0.59
C TYR A 69 12.30 -7.60 1.13
N ALA A 70 11.69 -7.02 2.16
CA ALA A 70 12.17 -5.81 2.82
C ALA A 70 13.59 -5.98 3.40
N TRP A 71 13.86 -7.12 4.03
CA TRP A 71 15.19 -7.45 4.53
C TRP A 71 16.23 -7.54 3.40
N LYS A 72 15.90 -8.21 2.29
CA LYS A 72 16.76 -8.27 1.10
C LYS A 72 17.02 -6.91 0.47
N GLN A 73 16.10 -5.96 0.60
CA GLN A 73 16.24 -4.58 0.14
C GLN A 73 17.03 -3.67 1.11
N GLY A 74 17.53 -4.22 2.24
CA GLY A 74 18.34 -3.47 3.21
C GLY A 74 17.54 -2.49 4.07
N LEU A 75 16.22 -2.71 4.23
CA LEU A 75 15.39 -1.86 5.08
C LEU A 75 15.71 -2.09 6.57
N LYS A 76 15.80 -0.98 7.32
CA LYS A 76 16.07 -0.98 8.77
C LYS A 76 14.85 -1.30 9.61
N GLY A 77 13.66 -1.21 9.03
CA GLY A 77 12.39 -1.46 9.68
C GLY A 77 11.24 -1.48 8.68
N LEU A 78 10.13 -2.09 9.09
CA LEU A 78 8.95 -2.25 8.26
C LEU A 78 7.69 -2.15 9.11
N THR A 79 6.69 -1.41 8.64
CA THR A 79 5.37 -1.34 9.26
C THR A 79 4.34 -1.85 8.27
N ILE A 80 3.67 -2.96 8.55
CA ILE A 80 2.61 -3.52 7.69
C ILE A 80 1.24 -3.18 8.30
N TYR A 81 0.32 -2.72 7.45
CA TYR A 81 -1.09 -2.62 7.80
C TYR A 81 -1.92 -3.39 6.78
N ARG A 82 -2.55 -4.48 7.24
CA ARG A 82 -3.53 -5.23 6.44
C ARG A 82 -4.92 -4.65 6.66
N THR A 83 -5.62 -4.29 5.60
CA THR A 83 -7.00 -3.79 5.67
C THR A 83 -7.88 -4.78 6.43
N GLY A 84 -8.67 -4.28 7.39
CA GLY A 84 -9.54 -5.11 8.24
C GLY A 84 -8.82 -5.85 9.38
N SER A 85 -7.50 -5.68 9.57
CA SER A 85 -6.76 -6.30 10.68
C SER A 85 -7.09 -5.72 12.07
N ARG A 86 -7.69 -4.52 12.12
CA ARG A 86 -8.13 -3.87 13.35
C ARG A 86 -9.65 -3.68 13.33
N GLN A 87 -10.29 -3.86 14.49
CA GLN A 87 -11.74 -3.68 14.65
C GLN A 87 -12.16 -2.20 14.53
N HIS A 88 -11.32 -1.29 15.00
CA HIS A 88 -11.55 0.15 14.97
C HIS A 88 -10.45 0.86 14.19
N VAL A 89 -10.86 1.71 13.24
CA VAL A 89 -10.00 2.59 12.46
C VAL A 89 -10.64 3.97 12.42
N VAL A 90 -9.84 5.01 12.64
CA VAL A 90 -10.30 6.41 12.71
C VAL A 90 -10.92 6.87 11.39
N LEU A 91 -10.33 6.44 10.27
CA LEU A 91 -10.86 6.64 8.93
C LEU A 91 -11.27 5.27 8.39
N ASN A 92 -12.58 5.02 8.37
CA ASN A 92 -13.13 3.78 7.85
C ASN A 92 -13.85 4.06 6.53
N LEU A 93 -13.44 3.37 5.46
CA LEU A 93 -14.08 3.40 4.14
C LEU A 93 -15.41 2.61 4.14
N LYS A 94 -16.19 2.69 5.23
CA LYS A 94 -17.51 2.06 5.30
C LYS A 94 -18.45 2.75 4.32
N LYS A 95 -19.19 1.94 3.56
CA LYS A 95 -20.36 2.39 2.79
C LYS A 95 -21.32 3.13 3.73
N ARG A 96 -21.72 4.34 3.33
CA ARG A 96 -23.05 4.84 3.65
C ARG A 96 -24.06 4.02 2.86
#